data_AF-A0A520C445-F1
#
_entry.id   AF-A0A520C445-F1
#
_cell.length_a   1.000
_cell.length_b   1.000
_cell.length_c   1.000
_cell.angle_alpha   90.00
_cell.angle_beta   90.00
_cell.angle_gamma   90.00
#
_symmetry.space_group_name_H-M   'P 1'
#
loop_
_entity.id
_entity.type
_entity.pdbx_description
1 polymer ?
#
loop_
_entity_poly.entity_id
_entity_poly.type
_entity_poly.pdbx_seq_one_letter_code
_entity_poly.pdbx_strand_id
1 'polypeptide(L)'
;EDIEYSIRIHENGFKIGLIPAAKVYHKRRTSFTQFYKQLHFFGRARINIYKHFPSELKAVHFFPAIFTLGLGFTIICNIFFKPLAYVCNFFVLLYFLLIFFHAWQVNKSIKIAFLSVIASFIQLTAYGLGFIQDFVKRVILNK
;
A
#
# COMPACT_ATOMS: atom_id res chain seq x y z
N GLU A 1 10.10 -3.01 -15.16
CA GLU A 1 9.22 -1.85 -14.85
C GLU A 1 10.02 -0.55 -14.91
N ASP A 2 9.36 0.61 -14.90
CA ASP A 2 9.99 1.94 -14.79
C ASP A 2 10.94 2.04 -13.58
N ILE A 3 10.54 1.48 -12.44
CA ILE A 3 11.38 1.41 -11.22
C ILE A 3 12.68 0.64 -11.49
N GLU A 4 12.60 -0.51 -12.14
CA GLU A 4 13.77 -1.33 -12.49
C GLU A 4 14.73 -0.58 -13.43
N TYR A 5 14.21 0.09 -14.46
CA TYR A 5 15.05 0.92 -15.32
C TYR A 5 15.74 2.04 -14.54
N SER A 6 15.01 2.70 -13.62
CA SER A 6 15.59 3.74 -12.77
C SER A 6 16.72 3.19 -11.91
N ILE A 7 16.55 2.01 -11.29
CA ILE A 7 17.59 1.37 -10.48
C ILE A 7 18.84 1.10 -11.31
N ARG A 8 18.69 0.50 -12.50
CA ARG A 8 19.82 0.23 -13.39
C ARG A 8 20.55 1.51 -13.80
N ILE A 9 19.84 2.59 -14.09
CA ILE A 9 20.45 3.89 -14.43
C ILE A 9 21.28 4.41 -13.24
N HIS A 10 20.77 4.30 -12.01
CA HIS A 10 21.51 4.65 -10.81
C HIS A 10 22.77 3.78 -10.63
N GLU A 11 22.65 2.47 -10.73
CA GLU A 11 23.76 1.51 -10.56
C GLU A 11 24.87 1.67 -11.59
N ASN A 12 24.52 2.10 -12.82
CA ASN A 12 25.50 2.36 -13.89
C ASN A 12 26.16 3.75 -13.79
N GLY A 13 25.91 4.52 -12.72
CA GLY A 13 26.58 5.80 -12.48
C GLY A 13 26.18 6.92 -13.45
N PHE A 14 25.04 6.80 -14.12
CA PHE A 14 24.55 7.85 -15.00
C PHE A 14 24.16 9.11 -14.22
N LYS A 15 24.30 10.27 -14.89
CA LYS A 15 23.81 11.54 -14.34
C LYS A 15 22.29 11.61 -14.48
N ILE A 16 21.60 11.74 -13.34
CA ILE A 16 20.14 11.85 -13.27
C ILE A 16 19.76 13.29 -12.95
N GLY A 17 18.72 13.79 -13.62
CA GLY A 17 18.18 15.13 -13.40
C GLY A 17 16.67 15.11 -13.27
N LEU A 18 16.15 15.92 -12.34
CA LEU A 18 14.73 16.24 -12.25
C LEU A 18 14.46 17.49 -13.09
N ILE A 19 13.37 17.50 -13.86
CA ILE A 19 12.90 18.68 -14.60
C ILE A 19 11.57 19.13 -13.95
N PRO A 20 11.60 19.99 -12.92
CA PRO A 20 10.40 20.34 -12.16
C PRO A 20 9.32 21.04 -13.00
N ALA A 21 9.73 21.74 -14.06
CA ALA A 21 8.84 22.48 -14.94
C ALA A 21 8.17 21.62 -16.03
N ALA A 22 8.48 20.32 -16.10
CA ALA A 22 7.90 19.44 -17.10
C ALA A 22 6.39 19.29 -16.88
N LYS A 23 5.59 19.67 -17.89
CA LYS A 23 4.13 19.47 -17.87
C LYS A 23 3.81 18.06 -18.33
N VAL A 24 3.16 17.26 -17.48
CA VAL A 24 2.73 15.90 -17.83
C VAL A 24 1.23 15.77 -17.63
N TYR A 25 0.53 15.34 -18.69
CA TYR A 25 -0.91 15.12 -18.66
C TYR A 25 -1.20 13.65 -18.44
N HIS A 26 -1.94 13.34 -17.37
CA HIS A 26 -2.34 11.98 -17.04
C HIS A 26 -3.85 11.85 -17.01
N LYS A 27 -4.35 10.77 -17.59
CA LYS A 27 -5.76 10.39 -17.43
C LYS A 27 -6.00 9.95 -15.99
N ARG A 28 -6.95 10.59 -15.31
CA ARG A 28 -7.36 10.19 -13.95
C ARG A 28 -8.13 8.88 -14.00
N ARG A 29 -7.78 7.94 -13.12
CA ARG A 29 -8.59 6.76 -12.83
C ARG A 29 -9.57 7.13 -11.73
N THR A 30 -10.86 6.86 -11.93
CA THR A 30 -11.94 7.27 -11.02
C THR A 30 -12.66 6.08 -10.37
N SER A 31 -12.23 4.85 -10.65
CA SER A 31 -12.86 3.63 -10.17
C SER A 31 -12.02 2.95 -9.09
N PHE A 32 -12.66 2.62 -7.96
CA PHE A 32 -12.05 1.83 -6.89
C PHE A 32 -11.63 0.43 -7.32
N THR A 33 -12.35 -0.20 -8.25
CA THR A 33 -11.97 -1.52 -8.80
C THR A 33 -10.67 -1.45 -9.59
N GLN A 34 -10.48 -0.39 -10.39
CA GLN A 34 -9.23 -0.17 -11.11
C GLN A 34 -8.09 0.17 -10.14
N PHE A 35 -8.38 0.98 -9.12
CA PHE A 35 -7.44 1.33 -8.06
C PHE A 35 -6.94 0.10 -7.30
N TYR A 36 -7.85 -0.80 -6.90
CA TYR A 36 -7.51 -2.08 -6.27
C TYR A 36 -6.56 -2.91 -7.14
N LYS A 37 -6.93 -3.15 -8.42
CA LYS A 37 -6.12 -3.96 -9.34
C LYS A 37 -4.70 -3.40 -9.48
N GLN A 38 -4.57 -2.08 -9.56
CA GLN A 38 -3.28 -1.40 -9.65
C GLN A 38 -2.43 -1.59 -8.40
N LEU A 39 -3.00 -1.35 -7.22
CA LEU A 39 -2.27 -1.43 -5.96
C LEU A 39 -1.86 -2.86 -5.63
N HIS A 40 -2.73 -3.82 -5.91
CA HIS A 40 -2.42 -5.23 -5.80
C HIS A 40 -1.26 -5.63 -6.73
N PHE A 41 -1.27 -5.14 -7.97
CA PHE A 41 -0.15 -5.31 -8.88
C PHE A 41 1.14 -4.69 -8.34
N PHE A 42 1.09 -3.48 -7.76
CA PHE A 42 2.26 -2.84 -7.14
C PHE A 42 2.81 -3.62 -5.94
N GLY A 43 1.94 -4.21 -5.11
CA GLY A 43 2.37 -5.10 -4.03
C GLY A 43 3.18 -6.29 -4.54
N ARG A 44 2.67 -6.97 -5.58
CA ARG A 44 3.39 -8.08 -6.24
C ARG A 44 4.70 -7.63 -6.89
N ALA A 45 4.65 -6.53 -7.65
CA ALA A 45 5.79 -5.97 -8.36
C ALA A 45 6.95 -5.66 -7.41
N ARG A 46 6.66 -5.22 -6.18
CA ARG A 46 7.69 -4.95 -5.16
C ARG A 46 8.55 -6.19 -4.85
N ILE A 47 7.94 -7.37 -4.75
CA ILE A 47 8.66 -8.63 -4.52
C ILE A 47 9.43 -9.06 -5.76
N ASN A 48 8.88 -8.83 -6.94
CA ASN A 48 9.57 -9.12 -8.20
C ASN A 48 10.84 -8.27 -8.37
N ILE A 49 10.76 -6.98 -8.02
CA ILE A 49 11.91 -6.08 -8.00
C ILE A 49 12.93 -6.55 -6.97
N TYR A 50 12.49 -6.89 -5.75
CA TYR A 50 13.37 -7.40 -4.69
C TYR A 50 14.21 -8.62 -5.13
N LYS A 51 13.63 -9.55 -5.92
CA LYS A 51 14.38 -10.71 -6.42
C LYS A 51 15.54 -10.35 -7.35
N HIS A 52 15.48 -9.19 -8.01
CA HIS A 52 16.54 -8.70 -8.91
C HIS A 52 17.44 -7.66 -8.22
N PHE A 53 16.87 -6.84 -7.33
CA PHE A 53 17.53 -5.75 -6.60
C PHE A 53 17.20 -5.83 -5.10
N PRO A 54 17.91 -6.68 -4.33
CA PRO A 54 17.57 -6.94 -2.93
C PRO A 54 17.61 -5.70 -2.02
N SER A 55 18.49 -4.74 -2.32
CA SER A 55 18.66 -3.47 -1.60
C SER A 55 17.41 -2.56 -1.64
N GLU A 56 16.53 -2.76 -2.62
CA GLU A 56 15.35 -1.90 -2.83
C GLU A 56 14.17 -2.27 -1.92
N LEU A 57 14.22 -3.42 -1.23
CA LEU A 57 13.18 -3.83 -0.30
C LEU A 57 13.39 -3.18 1.07
N LYS A 58 12.78 -2.01 1.25
CA LYS A 58 12.78 -1.27 2.52
C LYS A 58 11.71 -1.77 3.49
N ALA A 59 11.94 -1.60 4.79
CA ALA A 59 11.00 -1.94 5.87
C ALA A 59 9.61 -1.31 5.67
N VAL A 60 9.58 -0.09 5.12
CA VAL A 60 8.32 0.63 4.87
C VAL A 60 7.37 -0.11 3.90
N HIS A 61 7.90 -0.95 3.01
CA HIS A 61 7.08 -1.73 2.08
C HIS A 61 6.29 -2.85 2.76
N PHE A 62 6.66 -3.24 3.98
CA PHE A 62 5.95 -4.25 4.76
C PHE A 62 4.74 -3.69 5.50
N PHE A 63 4.63 -2.36 5.69
CA PHE A 63 3.49 -1.76 6.40
C PHE A 63 2.12 -2.20 5.86
N PRO A 64 1.85 -2.19 4.54
CA PRO A 64 0.55 -2.64 4.02
C PRO A 64 0.29 -4.14 4.27
N ALA A 65 1.33 -4.98 4.25
CA ALA A 65 1.23 -6.39 4.55
C ALA A 65 0.91 -6.63 6.04
N ILE A 66 1.63 -5.95 6.94
CA ILE A 66 1.38 -5.97 8.39
C ILE A 66 -0.04 -5.48 8.69
N PHE A 67 -0.47 -4.39 8.07
CA PHE A 67 -1.83 -3.88 8.21
C PHE A 67 -2.88 -4.92 7.78
N THR A 68 -2.68 -5.55 6.61
CA THR A 68 -3.60 -6.57 6.09
C THR A 68 -3.69 -7.79 7.01
N LEU A 69 -2.55 -8.28 7.50
CA LEU A 69 -2.51 -9.37 8.48
C LEU A 69 -3.13 -8.97 9.81
N GLY A 70 -2.89 -7.74 10.27
CA GLY A 70 -3.48 -7.18 11.48
C GLY A 70 -5.00 -7.06 11.40
N LEU A 71 -5.55 -6.71 10.23
CA LEU A 71 -7.00 -6.75 10.00
C LEU A 71 -7.54 -8.19 10.07
N GLY A 72 -6.87 -9.15 9.43
CA GLY A 72 -7.25 -10.57 9.52
C GLY A 72 -7.21 -11.08 10.97
N PHE A 73 -6.15 -10.74 11.71
CA PHE A 73 -6.02 -11.04 13.13
C PHE A 73 -7.14 -10.40 13.97
N THR A 74 -7.50 -9.16 13.67
CA THR A 74 -8.61 -8.46 14.34
C THR A 74 -9.92 -9.20 14.13
N ILE A 75 -10.20 -9.69 12.90
CA ILE A 75 -11.40 -10.48 12.60
C ILE A 75 -11.41 -11.78 13.41
N ILE A 76 -10.28 -12.49 13.48
CA ILE A 76 -10.14 -13.72 14.28
C ILE A 76 -10.39 -13.43 15.77
N CYS A 77 -9.82 -12.35 16.32
CA CYS A 77 -10.05 -11.95 17.71
C CYS A 77 -11.52 -11.65 18.00
N ASN A 78 -12.24 -11.01 17.07
CA ASN A 78 -13.67 -10.73 17.23
C ASN A 78 -14.51 -12.02 17.40
N ILE A 79 -14.06 -13.13 16.82
CA ILE A 79 -14.74 -14.44 16.92
C ILE A 79 -14.34 -15.17 18.20
N PHE A 80 -13.03 -15.24 18.51
CA PHE A 80 -12.50 -16.17 19.51
C PHE A 80 -12.07 -15.51 20.83
N PHE A 81 -11.74 -14.21 20.85
CA PHE A 81 -11.18 -13.56 22.04
C PHE A 81 -11.58 -12.08 22.15
N LYS A 82 -12.78 -11.85 22.71
CA LYS A 82 -13.41 -10.53 22.82
C LYS A 82 -12.57 -9.45 23.53
N PRO A 83 -11.83 -9.72 24.64
CA PRO A 83 -11.04 -8.68 25.30
C PRO A 83 -10.00 -8.03 24.37
N LEU A 84 -9.26 -8.86 23.61
CA LEU A 84 -8.29 -8.35 22.65
C LEU A 84 -8.96 -7.74 21.42
N ALA A 85 -10.13 -8.26 21.02
CA ALA A 85 -10.90 -7.69 19.93
C ALA A 85 -11.23 -6.20 20.17
N TYR A 86 -11.64 -5.82 21.38
CA TYR A 86 -11.90 -4.40 21.70
C TYR A 86 -10.67 -3.52 21.51
N VAL A 87 -9.50 -3.99 21.94
CA VAL A 87 -8.23 -3.27 21.77
C VAL A 87 -7.90 -3.13 20.27
N CYS A 88 -7.97 -4.21 19.51
CA CYS A 88 -7.72 -4.18 18.07
C CYS A 88 -8.70 -3.27 17.32
N ASN A 89 -9.99 -3.40 17.59
CA ASN A 89 -11.04 -2.56 16.99
C ASN A 89 -10.84 -1.08 17.32
N PHE A 90 -10.42 -0.76 18.56
CA PHE A 90 -10.11 0.62 18.96
C PHE A 90 -8.99 1.21 18.10
N PHE A 91 -7.87 0.49 17.89
CA PHE A 91 -6.78 1.00 17.06
C PHE A 91 -7.16 1.13 15.58
N VAL A 92 -7.92 0.18 15.03
CA VAL A 92 -8.42 0.25 13.64
C VAL A 92 -9.34 1.46 13.47
N LEU A 93 -10.27 1.66 14.42
CA LEU A 93 -11.17 2.81 14.41
C LEU A 93 -10.40 4.12 14.53
N LEU A 94 -9.47 4.22 15.49
CA LEU A 94 -8.64 5.41 15.69
C LEU A 94 -7.87 5.77 14.42
N TYR A 95 -7.26 4.78 13.76
CA TYR A 95 -6.52 4.97 12.52
C TYR A 95 -7.39 5.58 11.41
N PHE A 96 -8.58 5.03 11.18
CA PHE A 96 -9.48 5.56 10.15
C PHE A 96 -10.13 6.90 10.52
N LEU A 97 -10.37 7.16 11.82
CA LEU A 97 -10.82 8.47 12.29
C LEU A 97 -9.73 9.54 12.04
N LEU A 98 -8.47 9.23 12.30
CA LEU A 98 -7.37 10.15 12.01
C LEU A 98 -7.30 10.50 10.52
N ILE A 99 -7.44 9.51 9.63
CA ILE A 99 -7.52 9.73 8.18
C ILE A 99 -8.72 10.60 7.83
N PHE A 100 -9.88 10.30 8.38
CA PHE A 100 -11.12 11.04 8.12
C PHE A 100 -11.00 12.51 8.53
N PHE A 101 -10.62 12.80 9.77
CA PHE A 101 -10.52 14.16 10.28
C PHE A 101 -9.42 14.95 9.57
N HIS A 102 -8.28 14.33 9.28
CA HIS A 102 -7.23 14.98 8.49
C HIS A 102 -7.70 15.33 7.08
N ALA A 103 -8.32 14.38 6.37
CA ALA A 103 -8.85 14.61 5.03
C ALA A 103 -9.95 15.68 5.01
N TRP A 104 -10.81 15.69 6.03
CA TRP A 104 -11.83 16.72 6.20
C TRP A 104 -11.23 18.10 6.46
N GLN A 105 -10.21 18.19 7.33
CA GLN A 105 -9.53 19.44 7.65
C GLN A 105 -8.86 20.07 6.42
N VAL A 106 -8.20 19.26 5.59
CA VAL A 106 -7.46 19.70 4.40
C VAL A 106 -8.40 20.07 3.25
N ASN A 107 -9.42 19.25 2.99
CA ASN A 107 -10.27 19.42 1.80
C ASN A 107 -11.58 20.16 2.08
N LYS A 108 -11.91 20.40 3.36
CA LYS A 108 -13.16 21.00 3.83
C LYS A 108 -14.42 20.33 3.26
N SER A 109 -14.34 19.03 2.95
CA SER A 109 -15.41 18.25 2.34
C SER A 109 -15.58 16.90 3.02
N ILE A 110 -16.77 16.67 3.58
CA ILE A 110 -17.12 15.39 4.24
C ILE A 110 -17.15 14.23 3.23
N LYS A 111 -17.59 14.49 2.00
CA LYS A 111 -17.57 13.51 0.91
C LYS A 111 -16.15 13.04 0.63
N ILE A 112 -15.19 13.97 0.58
CA ILE A 112 -13.78 13.63 0.36
C ILE A 112 -13.23 12.85 1.56
N ALA A 113 -13.60 13.22 2.78
CA ALA A 113 -13.17 12.49 3.98
C ALA A 113 -13.59 11.01 3.96
N PHE A 114 -14.85 10.71 3.62
CA PHE A 114 -15.31 9.33 3.45
C PHE A 114 -14.59 8.60 2.31
N LEU A 115 -14.43 9.26 1.16
CA LEU A 115 -13.69 8.68 0.02
C LEU A 115 -12.23 8.38 0.39
N SER A 116 -11.58 9.22 1.20
CA SER A 116 -10.21 8.99 1.69
C SER A 116 -10.09 7.79 2.61
N VAL A 117 -11.08 7.54 3.47
CA VAL A 117 -11.14 6.32 4.31
C VAL A 117 -11.23 5.08 3.44
N ILE A 118 -12.17 5.06 2.48
CA ILE A 118 -12.36 3.94 1.54
C ILE A 118 -11.10 3.72 0.70
N ALA A 119 -10.53 4.79 0.15
CA ALA A 119 -9.31 4.73 -0.65
C ALA A 119 -8.12 4.18 0.17
N SER A 120 -7.95 4.63 1.41
CA SER A 120 -6.85 4.19 2.28
C SER A 120 -6.99 2.71 2.66
N PHE A 121 -8.22 2.25 2.95
CA PHE A 121 -8.49 0.84 3.18
C PHE A 121 -8.13 0.00 1.96
N ILE A 122 -8.60 0.38 0.76
CA ILE A 122 -8.28 -0.31 -0.49
C ILE A 122 -6.77 -0.28 -0.76
N GLN A 123 -6.10 0.85 -0.52
CA GLN A 123 -4.67 1.01 -0.73
C GLN A 123 -3.84 0.04 0.09
N LEU A 124 -4.09 -0.02 1.40
CA LEU A 124 -3.32 -0.87 2.28
C LEU A 124 -3.64 -2.35 2.06
N THR A 125 -4.92 -2.69 1.92
CA THR A 125 -5.33 -4.09 1.71
C THR A 125 -4.90 -4.63 0.36
N ALA A 126 -5.15 -3.91 -0.74
CA ALA A 126 -4.80 -4.38 -2.07
C ALA A 126 -3.29 -4.57 -2.22
N TYR A 127 -2.50 -3.56 -1.82
CA TYR A 127 -1.05 -3.67 -1.84
C TYR A 127 -0.56 -4.80 -0.93
N GLY A 128 -1.06 -4.86 0.31
CA GLY A 128 -0.65 -5.87 1.28
C GLY A 128 -0.92 -7.29 0.80
N LEU A 129 -2.11 -7.55 0.23
CA LEU A 129 -2.46 -8.84 -0.36
C LEU A 129 -1.53 -9.21 -1.51
N GLY A 130 -1.27 -8.28 -2.44
CA GLY A 130 -0.36 -8.51 -3.56
C GLY A 130 1.07 -8.78 -3.10
N PHE A 131 1.54 -8.03 -2.10
CA PHE A 131 2.86 -8.23 -1.50
C PHE A 131 2.97 -9.60 -0.84
N ILE A 132 2.02 -9.98 0.02
CA ILE A 132 2.00 -11.27 0.72
C ILE A 132 1.95 -12.42 -0.29
N GLN A 133 1.12 -12.32 -1.33
CA GLN A 133 0.98 -13.33 -2.36
C GLN A 133 2.34 -13.67 -3.01
N ASP A 134 3.03 -12.67 -3.54
CA ASP A 134 4.31 -12.90 -4.23
C ASP A 134 5.44 -13.18 -3.24
N PHE A 135 5.40 -12.64 -2.02
CA PHE A 135 6.38 -12.96 -0.98
C PHE A 135 6.35 -14.44 -0.63
N VAL A 136 5.16 -14.98 -0.35
CA VAL A 136 4.99 -16.41 -0.08
C VAL A 136 5.41 -17.23 -1.29
N LYS A 137 4.96 -16.87 -2.49
CA LYS A 137 5.26 -17.64 -3.69
C LYS A 137 6.76 -17.65 -4.04
N ARG A 138 7.41 -16.49 -4.08
CA ARG A 138 8.76 -16.33 -4.66
C ARG A 138 9.90 -16.33 -3.65
N VAL A 139 9.60 -16.03 -2.38
CA VAL A 139 10.60 -15.98 -1.30
C VAL A 139 10.53 -17.22 -0.43
N ILE A 140 9.32 -17.63 -0.02
CA ILE A 140 9.15 -18.81 0.84
C ILE A 140 9.13 -20.11 0.02
N LEU A 141 8.29 -20.17 -1.03
CA LEU A 141 8.10 -21.39 -1.82
C LEU A 141 9.09 -21.54 -2.98
N ASN A 142 9.86 -20.50 -3.31
CA ASN A 142 10.79 -20.45 -4.45
C ASN A 142 10.16 -20.88 -5.80
N LYS A 143 8.88 -20.54 -6.01
CA LYS A 143 8.11 -20.76 -7.24
C LYS A 143 7.80 -19.44 -7.96
#